data_AF-A0A1S3N5W5-F1
#
_entry.id   AF-A0A1S3N5W5-F1
#
_cell.length_a   1.000
_cell.length_b   1.000
_cell.length_c   1.000
_cell.angle_alpha   90.00
_cell.angle_beta   90.00
_cell.angle_gamma   90.00
#
_symmetry.space_group_name_H-M   'P 1'
#
loop_
_entity.id
_entity.type
_entity.pdbx_description
1 polymer ?
#
loop_
_entity_poly.entity_id
_entity_poly.type
_entity_poly.pdbx_seq_one_letter_code
_entity_poly.pdbx_strand_id
1 'polypeptide(L)'
;MLCCRFLELTVFYQVKAKMGEKEVSPNTFFSVWHDFSSDFKDLWKKENKMILQERLKKAEECFRQAKEKATYSVKPKHASGIKAKLGMKI
;
A
#
# COMPACT_ATOMS: atom_id res chain seq x y z
N MET A 1 4.84 41.25 18.83
CA MET A 1 4.69 40.14 19.78
C MET A 1 4.25 38.92 18.99
N LEU A 2 5.09 37.89 18.91
CA LEU A 2 4.66 36.58 18.40
C LEU A 2 3.61 36.01 19.35
N CYS A 3 2.56 35.39 18.81
CA CYS A 3 1.50 34.77 19.60
C CYS A 3 2.09 33.69 20.53
N CYS A 4 1.64 33.61 21.79
CA CYS A 4 2.14 32.63 22.77
C CYS A 4 2.14 31.19 22.24
N ARG A 5 1.11 30.83 21.46
CA ARG A 5 0.99 29.51 20.83
C ARG A 5 2.12 29.18 19.86
N PHE A 6 2.64 30.19 19.15
CA PHE A 6 3.73 29.95 18.20
C PHE A 6 5.03 29.63 18.93
N LEU A 7 5.33 30.34 20.03
CA LEU A 7 6.51 30.06 20.84
C LEU A 7 6.41 28.69 21.53
N GLU A 8 5.23 28.30 22.00
CA GLU A 8 4.98 26.95 22.53
C GLU A 8 5.27 25.87 21.48
N LEU A 9 4.82 26.09 20.23
CA LEU A 9 5.09 25.18 19.11
C LEU A 9 6.58 25.07 18.77
N THR A 10 7.30 26.19 18.70
CA THR A 10 8.74 26.16 18.38
C THR A 10 9.54 25.45 19.47
N VAL A 11 9.15 25.61 20.74
CA VAL A 11 9.74 24.86 21.87
C VAL A 11 9.38 23.37 21.80
N PHE A 12 8.11 23.02 21.56
CA PHE A 12 7.64 21.64 21.48
C PHE A 12 8.39 20.85 20.39
N TYR A 13 8.54 21.44 19.21
CA TYR A 13 9.27 20.84 18.09
C TYR A 13 10.78 21.09 18.13
N GLN A 14 11.29 21.70 19.21
CA GLN A 14 12.72 21.97 19.43
C GLN A 14 13.40 22.74 18.27
N VAL A 15 12.66 23.62 17.61
CA VAL A 15 13.19 24.44 16.52
C VAL A 15 14.06 25.54 17.13
N LYS A 16 15.31 25.62 16.67
CA LYS A 16 16.28 26.62 17.14
C LYS A 16 16.33 27.81 16.19
N ALA A 17 16.51 29.00 16.75
CA ALA A 17 16.73 30.21 15.96
C ALA A 17 18.04 30.09 15.16
N LYS A 18 18.07 30.69 13.96
CA LYS A 18 19.29 30.73 13.15
C LYS A 18 20.31 31.72 13.74
N MET A 19 21.59 31.56 13.40
CA MET A 19 22.64 32.47 13.88
C MET A 19 22.32 33.92 13.47
N GLY A 20 22.23 34.81 14.46
CA GLY A 20 21.82 36.22 14.27
C GLY A 20 20.33 36.48 14.47
N GLU A 21 19.49 35.46 14.62
CA GLU A 21 18.09 35.60 15.03
C GLU A 21 17.97 35.53 16.57
N LYS A 22 17.19 36.46 17.16
CA LYS A 22 16.91 36.44 18.61
C LYS A 22 15.88 35.36 18.99
N GLU A 23 14.93 35.08 18.10
CA GLU A 23 13.84 34.13 18.27
C GLU A 23 13.56 33.44 16.93
N VAL A 24 12.99 32.23 16.97
CA VAL A 24 12.56 31.53 15.74
C VAL A 24 11.53 32.37 15.01
N SER A 25 11.80 32.72 13.76
CA SER A 25 10.82 33.41 12.92
C SER A 25 9.76 32.43 12.41
N PRO A 26 8.50 32.88 12.17
CA PRO A 26 7.48 32.07 11.52
C PRO A 26 7.95 31.49 10.18
N ASN A 27 8.72 32.27 9.41
CA ASN A 27 9.29 31.80 8.15
C ASN A 27 10.18 30.56 8.37
N THR A 28 11.12 30.62 9.32
CA THR A 28 11.99 29.48 9.63
C THR A 28 11.20 28.23 10.01
N PHE A 29 10.18 28.36 10.88
CA PHE A 29 9.35 27.22 11.28
C PHE A 29 8.53 26.65 10.12
N PHE A 30 7.80 27.52 9.41
CA PHE A 30 6.86 27.08 8.38
C PHE A 30 7.56 26.59 7.11
N SER A 31 8.77 27.05 6.79
CA SER A 31 9.55 26.46 5.70
C SER A 31 9.88 24.99 5.98
N VAL A 32 10.39 24.68 7.18
CA VAL A 32 10.68 23.29 7.56
C VAL A 32 9.41 22.44 7.55
N TRP A 33 8.32 22.96 8.11
CA TRP A 33 7.04 22.25 8.13
C TRP A 33 6.47 22.01 6.74
N HIS A 34 6.60 23.00 5.84
CA HIS A 34 6.15 22.91 4.46
C HIS A 34 6.92 21.82 3.71
N ASP A 35 8.25 21.81 3.83
CA ASP A 35 9.10 20.83 3.16
C ASP A 35 8.78 19.41 3.66
N PHE A 36 8.70 19.23 4.98
CA PHE A 36 8.26 17.97 5.58
C PHE A 36 6.89 17.52 5.06
N SER A 37 5.90 18.42 5.04
CA SER A 37 4.55 18.10 4.60
C SER A 37 4.48 17.74 3.12
N SER A 38 5.28 18.41 2.28
CA SER A 38 5.35 18.13 0.85
C SER A 38 5.95 16.75 0.59
N ASP A 39 7.07 16.44 1.24
CA ASP A 39 7.71 15.13 1.14
C ASP A 39 6.79 14.02 1.66
N PHE A 40 6.15 14.24 2.81
CA PHE A 40 5.18 13.30 3.37
C PHE A 40 4.03 13.03 2.40
N LYS A 41 3.47 14.07 1.78
CA LYS A 41 2.38 13.94 0.80
C LYS A 41 2.81 13.11 -0.41
N ASP A 42 4.02 13.29 -0.91
CA ASP A 42 4.51 12.58 -2.09
C ASP A 42 4.84 11.12 -1.78
N LEU A 43 5.47 10.87 -0.62
CA LEU A 43 5.67 9.52 -0.09
C LEU A 43 4.35 8.79 0.14
N TRP A 44 3.38 9.45 0.76
CA TRP A 44 2.05 8.89 1.00
C TRP A 44 1.37 8.43 -0.30
N LYS A 45 1.43 9.26 -1.36
CA LYS A 45 0.88 8.89 -2.67
C LYS A 45 1.60 7.69 -3.28
N LYS A 46 2.93 7.65 -3.18
CA LYS A 46 3.75 6.55 -3.70
C LYS A 46 3.44 5.24 -2.98
N GLU A 47 3.43 5.24 -1.65
CA GLU A 47 3.14 4.06 -0.84
C GLU A 47 1.72 3.54 -1.09
N ASN A 48 0.72 4.42 -1.17
CA ASN A 48 -0.65 4.00 -1.50
C ASN A 48 -0.76 3.35 -2.89
N LYS A 49 -0.04 3.88 -3.88
CA LYS A 49 0.02 3.28 -5.21
C LYS A 49 0.66 1.89 -5.16
N MET A 50 1.74 1.72 -4.41
CA MET A 50 2.42 0.42 -4.25
C MET A 50 1.51 -0.60 -3.56
N ILE A 51 0.86 -0.22 -2.46
CA ILE A 51 -0.09 -1.08 -1.74
C ILE A 51 -1.23 -1.52 -2.68
N LEU A 52 -1.79 -0.59 -3.45
CA LEU A 52 -2.86 -0.91 -4.40
C LEU A 52 -2.39 -1.89 -5.48
N GLN A 53 -1.20 -1.66 -6.05
CA GLN A 53 -0.61 -2.54 -7.06
C GLN A 53 -0.34 -3.94 -6.51
N GLU A 54 0.15 -4.05 -5.27
CA GLU A 54 0.41 -5.34 -4.65
C GLU A 54 -0.88 -6.11 -4.37
N ARG A 55 -1.95 -5.43 -3.92
CA ARG A 55 -3.27 -6.04 -3.73
C ARG A 55 -3.86 -6.53 -5.06
N LEU A 56 -3.69 -5.78 -6.13
CA LEU A 56 -4.14 -6.17 -7.47
C LEU A 56 -3.40 -7.41 -7.98
N LYS A 57 -2.05 -7.43 -7.89
CA LYS A 57 -1.25 -8.61 -8.24
C LYS A 57 -1.65 -9.85 -7.45
N LYS A 58 -1.90 -9.71 -6.15
CA LYS A 58 -2.37 -10.81 -5.30
C LYS A 58 -3.74 -11.35 -5.75
N ALA A 59 -4.65 -10.47 -6.16
CA ALA A 59 -5.96 -10.87 -6.67
C ALA A 59 -5.85 -11.59 -8.03
N GLU A 60 -5.04 -11.08 -8.95
CA GLU A 60 -4.78 -11.70 -10.27
C GLU A 60 -4.17 -13.10 -10.12
N GLU A 61 -3.19 -13.25 -9.24
CA GLU A 61 -2.54 -14.52 -8.96
C GLU A 61 -3.51 -15.53 -8.33
N CYS A 62 -4.38 -15.09 -7.43
CA CYS A 62 -5.44 -15.94 -6.87
C CYS A 62 -6.38 -16.47 -7.96
N PHE A 63 -6.78 -15.60 -8.90
CA PHE A 63 -7.63 -15.99 -10.02
C PHE A 63 -6.92 -16.97 -10.98
N ARG A 64 -5.64 -16.72 -11.29
CA ARG A 64 -4.82 -17.63 -12.11
C ARG A 64 -4.73 -19.03 -11.49
N GLN A 65 -4.41 -19.10 -10.20
CA GLN A 65 -4.34 -20.36 -9.47
C GLN A 65 -5.69 -21.09 -9.43
N ALA A 66 -6.80 -20.37 -9.26
CA ALA A 66 -8.14 -20.97 -9.29
C ALA A 66 -8.44 -21.59 -10.67
N LYS A 67 -8.08 -20.89 -11.76
CA LYS A 67 -8.24 -21.39 -13.14
C LYS A 67 -7.39 -22.63 -13.41
N GLU A 68 -6.14 -22.63 -12.96
CA GLU A 68 -5.21 -23.78 -13.10
C GLU A 68 -5.64 -25.00 -12.26
N LYS A 69 -6.17 -24.79 -11.05
CA LYS A 69 -6.72 -25.87 -10.23
C LYS A 69 -8.00 -26.46 -10.84
N ALA A 70 -8.84 -25.64 -11.47
CA ALA A 70 -10.04 -26.09 -12.18
C ALA A 70 -9.71 -26.95 -13.41
N THR A 71 -8.66 -26.61 -14.17
CA THR A 71 -8.23 -27.40 -15.34
C THR A 71 -7.58 -28.73 -14.96
N TYR A 72 -6.83 -28.80 -13.84
CA TYR A 72 -6.22 -30.06 -13.37
C TYR A 72 -7.23 -31.04 -12.74
N SER A 73 -8.37 -30.55 -12.23
CA SER A 73 -9.42 -31.38 -11.59
C SER A 73 -10.25 -32.22 -12.57
N VAL A 74 -10.06 -32.08 -13.89
CA VAL A 74 -10.75 -32.91 -14.89
C VAL A 74 -9.85 -34.07 -15.31
N LYS A 75 -9.47 -34.95 -14.38
CA LYS A 75 -9.07 -36.31 -14.79
C LYS A 75 -10.37 -37.03 -15.16
N PRO A 76 -10.52 -37.58 -16.39
CA PRO A 76 -11.70 -38.34 -16.74
C PRO A 76 -11.78 -39.51 -15.74
N LYS A 77 -12.85 -39.55 -14.93
CA LYS A 77 -13.18 -40.73 -14.15
C LYS A 77 -13.27 -41.87 -15.16
N HIS A 78 -12.35 -42.82 -15.10
CA HIS A 78 -12.45 -44.06 -15.88
C HIS A 78 -13.87 -44.60 -15.65
N ALA A 79 -14.66 -44.71 -16.71
CA ALA A 79 -16.02 -45.23 -16.63
C ALA A 79 -15.94 -46.73 -16.31
N SER A 80 -15.71 -47.06 -15.04
CA SER A 80 -15.69 -48.44 -14.52
C SER A 80 -17.10 -48.95 -14.19
N GLY A 81 -18.13 -48.14 -14.46
CA GLY A 81 -19.52 -48.50 -14.23
C GLY A 81 -19.95 -49.67 -15.12
N ILE A 82 -20.85 -50.50 -14.59
CA ILE A 82 -21.39 -51.71 -15.25
C ILE A 82 -21.91 -51.43 -16.67
N LYS A 83 -22.46 -50.23 -16.92
CA LYS A 83 -22.91 -49.75 -18.24
C LYS A 83 -21.79 -49.74 -19.30
N ALA A 84 -20.55 -49.44 -18.94
CA ALA A 84 -19.42 -49.43 -19.86
C ALA A 84 -18.94 -50.86 -20.22
N LYS A 85 -19.15 -51.84 -19.34
CA LYS A 85 -18.79 -53.25 -19.57
C LYS A 85 -19.80 -54.00 -20.44
N LEU A 86 -21.06 -53.54 -20.49
CA LEU A 86 -22.12 -54.19 -21.26
C LEU A 86 -22.03 -53.93 -22.79
N GLY A 87 -21.32 -52.88 -23.21
CA GLY A 87 -21.13 -52.53 -24.62
C GLY A 87 -20.07 -53.34 -25.37
N MET A 88 -19.36 -54.27 -24.70
CA MET A 88 -18.32 -55.13 -25.32
C MET A 88 -18.86 -56.47 -25.84
N LYS A 89 -20.18 -56.61 -25.93
CA LYS A 89 -20.82 -57.77 -26.56
C LYS A 89 -21.87 -57.26 -27.54
N ILE A 90 -21.45 -57.09 -28.79
CA ILE A 90 -22.11 -57.47 -30.07
C ILE A 90 -21.10 -57.15 -31.17
#